data_AF-A0A965E3T5-F1
#
_entry.id   AF-A0A965E3T5-F1
#
_cell.length_a   1.000
_cell.length_b   1.000
_cell.length_c   1.000
_cell.angle_alpha   90.00
_cell.angle_beta   90.00
_cell.angle_gamma   90.00
#
_symmetry.space_group_name_H-M   'P 1'
#
loop_
_entity.id
_entity.type
_entity.pdbx_description
1 polymer ?
#
loop_
_entity_poly.entity_id
_entity_poly.type
_entity_poly.pdbx_seq_one_letter_code
_entity_poly.pdbx_strand_id
1 'polypeptide(L)'
;VGGNPFAVIRTPGTESNVKEIYDACNEMRKDPRNFIFNQFCEFANHLVHWQVTGNALAHVFDTVRARTGNDKLRLAAFTSATGSAGTIAAGDRLKELFGTAIGAVEALECPTMLENGFGEHNIQGIGDKHIPLIHNVMNTDLVIDVSDRATDELDVLFNTDDGLRYLHERKHVPEATLQVLKHFGFSAIANVIAAIKIAKIRGLGANDALITIATDGADLYPSERRKTLAKRFNNSFGTTDAAEVFAEHLGSVSTDNMIDCNERDRNRVFNLGYYTWVEQQGTPVEVFEARRSQAFWRDLRRFVPAWDSMIDDFNRRVAG
;
A
#
# COMPACT_ATOMS: atom_id res chain seq x y z
N VAL A 1 8.23 -13.22 -23.43
CA VAL A 1 8.72 -13.58 -22.09
C VAL A 1 7.65 -14.42 -21.41
N GLY A 2 7.65 -15.73 -21.68
CA GLY A 2 6.79 -16.69 -20.99
C GLY A 2 7.68 -17.44 -20.01
N GLY A 3 7.49 -17.21 -18.71
CA GLY A 3 8.26 -17.87 -17.68
C GLY A 3 8.05 -19.38 -17.75
N ASN A 4 9.13 -20.15 -17.79
CA ASN A 4 9.08 -21.60 -17.65
C ASN A 4 8.42 -21.92 -16.30
N PRO A 5 7.27 -22.63 -16.24
CA PRO A 5 6.60 -22.95 -14.97
C PRO A 5 7.46 -23.83 -14.05
N PHE A 6 8.54 -24.44 -14.55
CA PHE A 6 9.56 -25.12 -13.75
C PHE A 6 10.53 -24.16 -13.01
N ALA A 7 10.41 -22.84 -13.21
CA ALA A 7 11.20 -21.81 -12.51
C ALA A 7 10.50 -21.24 -11.26
N VAL A 8 9.30 -21.74 -10.92
CA VAL A 8 8.56 -21.30 -9.72
C VAL A 8 8.92 -22.20 -8.53
N ILE A 9 9.60 -21.63 -7.55
CA ILE A 9 9.87 -22.30 -6.27
C ILE A 9 8.78 -21.87 -5.29
N ARG A 10 7.98 -22.83 -4.82
CA ARG A 10 6.91 -22.58 -3.85
C ARG A 10 7.43 -22.78 -2.44
N THR A 11 7.11 -21.86 -1.55
CA THR A 11 7.30 -21.99 -0.10
C THR A 11 5.95 -22.28 0.57
N PRO A 12 5.92 -22.96 1.71
CA PRO A 12 4.68 -23.09 2.50
C PRO A 12 4.28 -21.72 3.09
N GLY A 13 2.98 -21.50 3.28
CA GLY A 13 2.46 -20.27 3.91
C GLY A 13 1.31 -19.64 3.13
N THR A 14 0.98 -18.41 3.51
CA THR A 14 -0.04 -17.56 2.88
C THR A 14 0.58 -16.28 2.32
N GLU A 15 -0.25 -15.33 1.88
CA GLU A 15 0.16 -14.01 1.36
C GLU A 15 1.16 -13.30 2.29
N SER A 16 0.95 -13.41 3.60
CA SER A 16 1.73 -12.70 4.63
C SER A 16 3.09 -13.34 5.00
N ASN A 17 3.42 -14.52 4.47
CA ASN A 17 4.55 -15.36 4.89
C ASN A 17 5.87 -15.07 4.13
N VAL A 18 6.48 -13.92 4.42
CA VAL A 18 7.75 -13.51 3.76
C VAL A 18 8.98 -14.21 4.35
N LYS A 19 8.94 -14.67 5.60
CA LYS A 19 10.10 -15.35 6.21
C LYS A 19 10.51 -16.58 5.41
N GLU A 20 9.55 -17.39 5.02
CA GLU A 20 9.77 -18.62 4.26
C GLU A 20 10.39 -18.30 2.89
N ILE A 21 10.00 -17.17 2.29
CA ILE A 21 10.60 -16.65 1.05
C ILE A 21 12.06 -16.23 1.30
N TYR A 22 12.36 -15.52 2.39
CA TYR A 22 13.74 -15.15 2.72
C TYR A 22 14.63 -16.36 2.94
N ASP A 23 14.15 -17.37 3.67
CA ASP A 23 14.92 -18.59 3.92
C ASP A 23 15.23 -19.31 2.60
N ALA A 24 14.25 -19.43 1.70
CA ALA A 24 14.46 -19.99 0.36
C ALA A 24 15.46 -19.16 -0.47
N CYS A 25 15.34 -17.83 -0.47
CA CYS A 25 16.28 -16.94 -1.15
C CYS A 25 17.70 -17.04 -0.58
N ASN A 26 17.85 -17.21 0.73
CA ASN A 26 19.14 -17.37 1.39
C ASN A 26 19.83 -18.68 0.97
N GLU A 27 19.06 -19.77 0.83
CA GLU A 27 19.57 -21.02 0.26
C GLU A 27 19.98 -20.84 -1.21
N MET A 28 19.16 -20.17 -2.03
CA MET A 28 19.48 -19.92 -3.44
C MET A 28 20.73 -19.05 -3.62
N ARG A 29 20.99 -18.09 -2.71
CA ARG A 29 22.17 -17.20 -2.76
C ARG A 29 23.50 -17.95 -2.62
N LYS A 30 23.49 -19.21 -2.15
CA LYS A 30 24.70 -20.06 -2.08
C LYS A 30 25.25 -20.41 -3.48
N ASP A 31 24.41 -20.37 -4.52
CA ASP A 31 24.86 -20.49 -5.91
C ASP A 31 25.21 -19.10 -6.48
N PRO A 32 26.48 -18.85 -6.86
CA PRO A 32 26.91 -17.53 -7.34
C PRO A 32 26.31 -17.12 -8.69
N ARG A 33 25.61 -18.03 -9.38
CA ARG A 33 24.86 -17.73 -10.61
C ARG A 33 23.54 -17.04 -10.32
N ASN A 34 23.05 -17.10 -9.08
CA ASN A 34 21.80 -16.48 -8.69
C ASN A 34 22.04 -15.03 -8.24
N PHE A 35 21.24 -14.12 -8.79
CA PHE A 35 21.13 -12.76 -8.29
C PHE A 35 19.72 -12.55 -7.73
N ILE A 36 19.63 -12.21 -6.45
CA ILE A 36 18.35 -12.03 -5.74
C ILE A 36 17.99 -10.55 -5.70
N PHE A 37 16.92 -10.16 -6.38
CA PHE A 37 16.33 -8.84 -6.25
C PHE A 37 15.39 -8.79 -5.04
N ASN A 38 15.83 -8.17 -3.94
CA ASN A 38 15.05 -8.10 -2.71
C ASN A 38 14.38 -6.73 -2.54
N GLN A 39 13.17 -6.59 -3.07
CA GLN A 39 12.41 -5.33 -3.06
C GLN A 39 12.23 -4.67 -1.68
N PHE A 40 12.39 -5.44 -0.59
CA PHE A 40 12.24 -4.97 0.78
C PHE A 40 13.50 -4.28 1.34
N CYS A 41 14.66 -4.45 0.70
CA CYS A 41 15.92 -3.78 1.08
C CYS A 41 16.59 -2.95 -0.02
N GLU A 42 16.05 -2.95 -1.25
CA GLU A 42 16.58 -2.12 -2.33
C GLU A 42 16.09 -0.66 -2.23
N PHE A 43 16.93 0.25 -1.70
CA PHE A 43 16.56 1.66 -1.53
C PHE A 43 16.18 2.38 -2.84
N ALA A 44 16.57 1.85 -4.00
CA ALA A 44 16.10 2.33 -5.30
C ALA A 44 14.58 2.26 -5.45
N ASN A 45 13.93 1.25 -4.84
CA ASN A 45 12.48 1.12 -4.79
C ASN A 45 11.83 2.33 -4.06
N HIS A 46 12.35 2.70 -2.90
CA HIS A 46 11.90 3.92 -2.20
C HIS A 46 12.12 5.18 -3.05
N LEU A 47 13.32 5.33 -3.62
CA LEU A 47 13.71 6.55 -4.32
C LEU A 47 12.93 6.79 -5.62
N VAL A 48 12.59 5.75 -6.38
CA VAL A 48 11.76 5.93 -7.58
C VAL A 48 10.37 6.45 -7.22
N HIS A 49 9.78 6.02 -6.10
CA HIS A 49 8.49 6.52 -5.67
C HIS A 49 8.55 7.92 -5.07
N TRP A 50 9.62 8.26 -4.33
CA TRP A 50 9.87 9.64 -3.91
C TRP A 50 10.02 10.58 -5.12
N GLN A 51 10.83 10.21 -6.12
CA GLN A 51 11.17 11.06 -7.26
C GLN A 51 10.06 11.10 -8.33
N VAL A 52 9.49 9.96 -8.70
CA VAL A 52 8.56 9.86 -9.83
C VAL A 52 7.12 9.93 -9.33
N THR A 53 6.70 8.98 -8.51
CA THR A 53 5.31 8.91 -8.03
C THR A 53 4.95 10.14 -7.21
N GLY A 54 5.80 10.58 -6.29
CA GLY A 54 5.58 11.78 -5.48
C GLY A 54 5.38 13.05 -6.33
N ASN A 55 6.21 13.25 -7.36
CA ASN A 55 6.07 14.40 -8.26
C ASN A 55 4.84 14.26 -9.17
N ALA A 56 4.49 13.05 -9.62
CA ALA A 56 3.27 12.83 -10.40
C ALA A 56 2.01 13.15 -9.58
N LEU A 57 1.95 12.72 -8.32
CA LEU A 57 0.84 13.03 -7.42
C LEU A 57 0.77 14.53 -7.08
N ALA A 58 1.92 15.20 -6.91
CA ALA A 58 1.96 16.65 -6.74
C ALA A 58 1.35 17.37 -7.96
N HIS A 59 1.70 16.92 -9.18
CA HIS A 59 1.12 17.47 -10.40
C HIS A 59 -0.39 17.22 -10.50
N VAL A 60 -0.87 16.03 -10.10
CA VAL A 60 -2.30 15.73 -10.03
C VAL A 60 -3.01 16.68 -9.06
N PHE A 61 -2.46 16.87 -7.85
CA PHE A 61 -3.01 17.79 -6.86
C PHE A 61 -3.11 19.22 -7.39
N ASP A 62 -2.02 19.76 -7.93
CA ASP A 62 -1.99 21.12 -8.48
C ASP A 62 -2.97 21.27 -9.65
N THR A 63 -3.12 20.25 -10.49
CA THR A 63 -4.09 20.23 -11.59
C THR A 63 -5.52 20.27 -11.08
N VAL A 64 -5.85 19.49 -10.04
CA VAL A 64 -7.19 19.50 -9.43
C VAL A 64 -7.47 20.84 -8.76
N ARG A 65 -6.50 21.39 -8.02
CA ARG A 65 -6.64 22.72 -7.40
C ARG A 65 -6.91 23.81 -8.45
N ALA A 66 -6.15 23.80 -9.54
CA ALA A 66 -6.33 24.77 -10.63
C ALA A 66 -7.69 24.62 -11.33
N ARG A 67 -8.10 23.38 -11.66
CA ARG A 67 -9.39 23.11 -12.33
C ARG A 67 -10.60 23.46 -11.47
N THR A 68 -10.50 23.31 -10.16
CA THR A 68 -11.59 23.64 -9.23
C THR A 68 -11.63 25.12 -8.86
N GLY A 69 -10.55 25.86 -9.09
CA GLY A 69 -10.42 27.27 -8.66
C GLY A 69 -10.44 27.43 -7.13
N ASN A 70 -10.18 26.36 -6.37
CA ASN A 70 -10.21 26.40 -4.92
C ASN A 70 -8.82 26.69 -4.36
N ASP A 71 -8.49 27.97 -4.19
CA ASP A 71 -7.21 28.42 -3.63
C ASP A 71 -7.01 28.01 -2.16
N LYS A 72 -8.07 27.58 -1.47
CA LYS A 72 -8.01 27.10 -0.09
C LYS A 72 -7.72 25.60 0.00
N LEU A 73 -7.72 24.87 -1.13
CA LEU A 73 -7.47 23.44 -1.15
C LEU A 73 -6.03 23.14 -0.74
N ARG A 74 -5.87 22.27 0.26
CA ARG A 74 -4.58 21.78 0.75
C ARG A 74 -4.51 20.27 0.66
N LEU A 75 -3.34 19.73 0.35
CA LEU A 75 -3.10 18.30 0.35
C LEU A 75 -2.84 17.82 1.78
N ALA A 76 -3.91 17.42 2.46
CA ALA A 76 -3.89 17.13 3.89
C ALA A 76 -3.20 15.80 4.21
N ALA A 77 -3.47 14.76 3.42
CA ALA A 77 -2.87 13.45 3.64
C ALA A 77 -2.70 12.62 2.35
N PHE A 78 -1.70 11.75 2.40
CA PHE A 78 -1.44 10.68 1.44
C PHE A 78 -1.50 9.35 2.19
N THR A 79 -2.22 8.38 1.65
CA THR A 79 -2.30 7.03 2.23
C THR A 79 -1.88 5.98 1.22
N SER A 80 -1.16 4.97 1.69
CA SER A 80 -0.71 3.85 0.87
C SER A 80 -0.63 2.59 1.72
N ALA A 81 -1.23 1.52 1.24
CA ALA A 81 -1.04 0.20 1.79
C ALA A 81 0.39 -0.28 1.59
N THR A 82 0.95 -0.89 2.63
CA THR A 82 2.36 -1.22 2.71
C THR A 82 2.58 -2.70 2.44
N GLY A 83 3.10 -3.03 1.26
CA GLY A 83 3.83 -4.28 0.99
C GLY A 83 5.33 -4.04 1.15
N SER A 84 6.05 -3.81 0.04
CA SER A 84 7.48 -3.47 0.08
C SER A 84 7.83 -2.12 0.71
N ALA A 85 6.84 -1.26 0.95
CA ALA A 85 6.99 0.14 1.38
C ALA A 85 7.71 1.05 0.36
N GLY A 86 7.79 0.66 -0.91
CA GLY A 86 8.24 1.54 -1.99
C GLY A 86 7.29 2.72 -2.19
N THR A 87 6.02 2.45 -2.53
CA THR A 87 5.02 3.47 -2.90
C THR A 87 4.77 4.51 -1.82
N ILE A 88 4.83 4.13 -0.54
CA ILE A 88 4.58 5.07 0.57
C ILE A 88 5.63 6.20 0.61
N ALA A 89 6.81 6.01 0.01
CA ALA A 89 7.84 7.05 -0.15
C ALA A 89 7.39 8.25 -1.01
N ALA A 90 6.33 8.11 -1.83
CA ALA A 90 5.69 9.25 -2.47
C ALA A 90 5.19 10.26 -1.43
N GLY A 91 4.78 9.78 -0.26
CA GLY A 91 4.40 10.59 0.90
C GLY A 91 5.54 11.48 1.40
N ASP A 92 6.78 11.00 1.41
CA ASP A 92 7.95 11.80 1.82
C ASP A 92 8.10 13.03 0.93
N ARG A 93 7.90 12.87 -0.39
CA ARG A 93 7.92 13.97 -1.35
C ARG A 93 6.76 14.94 -1.16
N LEU A 94 5.54 14.42 -0.98
CA LEU A 94 4.36 15.24 -0.78
C LEU A 94 4.42 16.01 0.55
N LYS A 95 4.97 15.41 1.61
CA LYS A 95 5.21 16.07 2.89
C LYS A 95 6.19 17.23 2.77
N GLU A 96 7.25 17.08 1.98
CA GLU A 96 8.21 18.17 1.71
C GLU A 96 7.58 19.34 0.96
N LEU A 97 6.73 19.04 -0.03
CA LEU A 97 6.12 20.06 -0.88
C LEU A 97 4.93 20.75 -0.21
N PHE A 98 4.14 20.03 0.58
CA PHE A 98 2.83 20.48 1.03
C PHE A 98 2.56 20.30 2.53
N GLY A 99 3.48 19.70 3.30
CA GLY A 99 3.24 19.37 4.71
C GLY A 99 2.23 18.23 4.92
N THR A 100 1.97 17.44 3.87
CA THR A 100 1.02 16.33 3.84
C THR A 100 1.34 15.24 4.87
N ALA A 101 0.32 14.76 5.57
CA ALA A 101 0.44 13.61 6.48
C ALA A 101 0.52 12.28 5.71
N ILE A 102 1.22 11.29 6.25
CA ILE A 102 1.47 9.98 5.64
C ILE A 102 0.76 8.89 6.45
N GLY A 103 -0.20 8.21 5.82
CA GLY A 103 -0.88 7.04 6.35
C GLY A 103 -0.34 5.74 5.76
N ALA A 104 0.16 4.86 6.62
CA ALA A 104 0.55 3.50 6.28
C ALA A 104 -0.63 2.55 6.53
N VAL A 105 -1.08 1.82 5.51
CA VAL A 105 -2.21 0.89 5.63
C VAL A 105 -1.72 -0.56 5.72
N GLU A 106 -2.25 -1.31 6.67
CA GLU A 106 -2.02 -2.75 6.83
C GLU A 106 -3.33 -3.53 6.99
N ALA A 107 -3.25 -4.85 6.95
CA ALA A 107 -4.41 -5.72 7.14
C ALA A 107 -4.70 -5.91 8.64
N LEU A 108 -5.97 -5.74 9.03
CA LEU A 108 -6.40 -5.93 10.42
C LEU A 108 -6.19 -7.37 10.91
N GLU A 109 -6.28 -8.33 10.01
CA GLU A 109 -6.12 -9.74 10.31
C GLU A 109 -4.64 -10.14 10.46
N CYS A 110 -3.70 -9.24 10.13
CA CYS A 110 -2.26 -9.42 10.32
C CYS A 110 -1.57 -8.06 10.58
N PRO A 111 -1.87 -7.38 11.71
CA PRO A 111 -1.38 -6.02 11.95
C PRO A 111 0.09 -6.05 12.32
N THR A 112 0.98 -5.72 11.38
CA THR A 112 2.43 -5.77 11.61
C THR A 112 2.89 -4.61 12.47
N MET A 113 2.51 -3.40 12.11
CA MET A 113 2.86 -2.17 12.80
C MET A 113 2.06 -2.01 14.10
N LEU A 114 0.79 -2.41 14.17
CA LEU A 114 0.01 -2.32 15.40
C LEU A 114 0.31 -3.47 16.37
N GLU A 115 0.31 -4.72 15.91
CA GLU A 115 0.26 -5.92 16.76
C GLU A 115 1.32 -7.00 16.42
N ASN A 116 2.45 -6.61 15.80
CA ASN A 116 3.60 -7.48 15.50
C ASN A 116 3.31 -8.64 14.52
N GLY A 117 2.30 -8.50 13.67
CA GLY A 117 2.15 -9.32 12.45
C GLY A 117 1.65 -10.74 12.70
N PHE A 118 0.90 -10.96 13.77
CA PHE A 118 0.26 -12.26 14.00
C PHE A 118 -1.04 -12.38 13.20
N GLY A 119 -1.16 -13.46 12.41
CA GLY A 119 -2.36 -13.79 11.63
C GLY A 119 -2.07 -13.95 10.14
N GLU A 120 -3.12 -13.89 9.32
CA GLU A 120 -3.09 -14.03 7.86
C GLU A 120 -4.25 -13.22 7.27
N HIS A 121 -4.11 -12.72 6.04
CA HIS A 121 -5.13 -11.89 5.40
C HIS A 121 -5.22 -12.15 3.90
N ASN A 122 -6.31 -11.68 3.28
CA ASN A 122 -6.55 -11.78 1.84
C ASN A 122 -6.28 -10.49 1.03
N ILE A 123 -5.91 -9.38 1.69
CA ILE A 123 -5.55 -8.14 0.98
C ILE A 123 -4.22 -8.34 0.23
N GLN A 124 -4.26 -8.71 -1.04
CA GLN A 124 -3.04 -9.05 -1.80
C GLN A 124 -2.17 -7.82 -2.11
N GLY A 125 -0.85 -8.03 -2.06
CA GLY A 125 0.16 -7.01 -2.33
C GLY A 125 0.55 -6.13 -1.13
N ILE A 126 0.08 -6.46 0.08
CA ILE A 126 0.35 -5.71 1.32
C ILE A 126 0.68 -6.66 2.48
N GLY A 127 1.05 -6.10 3.64
CA GLY A 127 0.85 -6.79 4.93
C GLY A 127 1.81 -7.94 5.21
N ASP A 128 3.09 -7.75 4.93
CA ASP A 128 4.10 -8.75 5.23
C ASP A 128 4.49 -8.64 6.72
N LYS A 129 4.61 -9.76 7.45
CA LYS A 129 4.91 -9.90 8.89
C LYS A 129 6.28 -9.33 9.36
N HIS A 130 6.74 -8.27 8.72
CA HIS A 130 7.99 -7.56 8.94
C HIS A 130 7.85 -6.10 8.50
N ILE A 131 8.69 -5.23 9.03
CA ILE A 131 8.81 -3.85 8.55
C ILE A 131 9.89 -3.81 7.46
N PRO A 132 9.60 -3.47 6.19
CA PRO A 132 10.61 -3.40 5.15
C PRO A 132 11.77 -2.46 5.49
N LEU A 133 13.01 -2.80 5.10
CA LEU A 133 14.18 -1.97 5.42
C LEU A 133 14.06 -0.58 4.77
N ILE A 134 13.38 -0.51 3.63
CA ILE A 134 13.20 0.73 2.87
C ILE A 134 12.02 1.60 3.37
N HIS A 135 11.31 1.19 4.42
CA HIS A 135 10.24 2.00 5.01
C HIS A 135 10.82 3.11 5.91
N ASN A 136 10.59 4.37 5.54
CA ASN A 136 10.87 5.53 6.40
C ASN A 136 9.83 5.67 7.52
N VAL A 137 9.83 4.72 8.47
CA VAL A 137 8.88 4.66 9.58
C VAL A 137 8.87 5.95 10.41
N MET A 138 10.03 6.59 10.55
CA MET A 138 10.15 7.82 11.33
C MET A 138 9.43 9.02 10.70
N ASN A 139 8.96 8.89 9.45
CA ASN A 139 8.16 9.89 8.76
C ASN A 139 6.67 9.50 8.61
N THR A 140 6.24 8.35 9.13
CA THR A 140 4.83 7.91 9.13
C THR A 140 4.02 8.62 10.22
N ASP A 141 2.90 9.24 9.86
CA ASP A 141 2.04 9.94 10.83
C ASP A 141 0.88 9.09 11.33
N LEU A 142 0.36 8.18 10.50
CA LEU A 142 -0.73 7.28 10.87
C LEU A 142 -0.43 5.85 10.45
N VAL A 143 -0.83 4.89 11.28
CA VAL A 143 -0.94 3.47 10.93
C VAL A 143 -2.42 3.11 10.96
N ILE A 144 -2.91 2.51 9.89
CA ILE A 144 -4.34 2.24 9.69
C ILE A 144 -4.55 0.79 9.29
N ASP A 145 -5.30 0.05 10.11
CA ASP A 145 -5.71 -1.29 9.73
C ASP A 145 -7.00 -1.25 8.93
N VAL A 146 -7.08 -2.10 7.91
CA VAL A 146 -8.30 -2.39 7.17
C VAL A 146 -8.51 -3.89 7.14
N SER A 147 -9.74 -4.32 7.45
CA SER A 147 -10.12 -5.73 7.41
C SER A 147 -10.18 -6.24 5.97
N ASP A 148 -9.61 -7.41 5.72
CA ASP A 148 -9.70 -8.09 4.44
C ASP A 148 -11.15 -8.44 4.07
N ARG A 149 -12.01 -8.70 5.05
CA ARG A 149 -13.45 -8.85 4.85
C ARG A 149 -14.08 -7.62 4.19
N ALA A 150 -13.63 -6.42 4.57
CA ALA A 150 -14.13 -5.19 3.98
C ALA A 150 -13.74 -5.10 2.50
N THR A 151 -12.49 -5.43 2.16
CA THR A 151 -12.04 -5.40 0.77
C THR A 151 -12.68 -6.50 -0.08
N ASP A 152 -12.85 -7.69 0.48
CA ASP A 152 -13.43 -8.85 -0.19
C ASP A 152 -14.91 -8.61 -0.53
N GLU A 153 -15.70 -8.14 0.43
CA GLU A 153 -17.13 -7.91 0.23
C GLU A 153 -17.38 -6.67 -0.65
N LEU A 154 -16.55 -5.63 -0.55
CA LEU A 154 -16.64 -4.48 -1.44
C LEU A 154 -16.22 -4.80 -2.88
N ASP A 155 -15.27 -5.71 -3.11
CA ASP A 155 -14.98 -6.19 -4.46
C ASP A 155 -16.21 -6.85 -5.08
N VAL A 156 -16.98 -7.65 -4.32
CA VAL A 156 -18.26 -8.22 -4.78
C VAL A 156 -19.27 -7.11 -5.09
N LEU A 157 -19.40 -6.11 -4.21
CA LEU A 157 -20.31 -4.98 -4.43
C LEU A 157 -19.96 -4.19 -5.70
N PHE A 158 -18.67 -3.98 -5.97
CA PHE A 158 -18.20 -3.21 -7.12
C PHE A 158 -18.22 -4.01 -8.43
N ASN A 159 -18.32 -5.34 -8.36
CA ASN A 159 -18.20 -6.22 -9.54
C ASN A 159 -19.41 -7.13 -9.79
N THR A 160 -20.57 -6.83 -9.17
CA THR A 160 -21.85 -7.51 -9.46
C THR A 160 -22.88 -6.52 -9.98
N ASP A 161 -23.78 -6.98 -10.87
CA ASP A 161 -24.83 -6.14 -11.44
C ASP A 161 -25.74 -5.54 -10.35
N ASP A 162 -26.10 -6.35 -9.36
CA ASP A 162 -26.95 -5.92 -8.25
C ASP A 162 -26.24 -4.90 -7.34
N GLY A 163 -24.94 -5.07 -7.09
CA GLY A 163 -24.14 -4.12 -6.33
C GLY A 163 -23.98 -2.77 -7.04
N LEU A 164 -23.67 -2.80 -8.34
CA LEU A 164 -23.57 -1.59 -9.16
C LEU A 164 -24.91 -0.87 -9.28
N ARG A 165 -26.00 -1.61 -9.50
CA ARG A 165 -27.35 -1.05 -9.53
C ARG A 165 -27.71 -0.41 -8.19
N TYR A 166 -27.38 -1.05 -7.07
CA TYR A 166 -27.59 -0.47 -5.74
C TYR A 166 -26.82 0.85 -5.56
N LEU A 167 -25.53 0.89 -5.92
CA LEU A 167 -24.71 2.10 -5.83
C LEU A 167 -25.27 3.22 -6.72
N HIS A 168 -25.73 2.90 -7.92
CA HIS A 168 -26.33 3.86 -8.83
C HIS A 168 -27.68 4.39 -8.32
N GLU A 169 -28.65 3.50 -8.10
CA GLU A 169 -30.04 3.87 -7.84
C GLU A 169 -30.28 4.35 -6.40
N ARG A 170 -29.55 3.79 -5.42
CA ARG A 170 -29.79 4.05 -3.99
C ARG A 170 -28.77 4.98 -3.36
N LYS A 171 -27.53 5.00 -3.88
CA LYS A 171 -26.45 5.87 -3.38
C LYS A 171 -26.10 7.00 -4.34
N HIS A 172 -26.74 7.05 -5.51
CA HIS A 172 -26.54 8.09 -6.51
C HIS A 172 -25.08 8.28 -6.91
N VAL A 173 -24.31 7.18 -6.89
CA VAL A 173 -22.91 7.21 -7.33
C VAL A 173 -22.89 7.43 -8.84
N PRO A 174 -22.14 8.44 -9.36
CA PRO A 174 -22.08 8.72 -10.79
C PRO A 174 -21.56 7.53 -11.59
N GLU A 175 -22.10 7.34 -12.79
CA GLU A 175 -21.71 6.24 -13.68
C GLU A 175 -20.20 6.21 -13.95
N ALA A 176 -19.60 7.39 -14.19
CA ALA A 176 -18.15 7.50 -14.40
C ALA A 176 -17.35 6.96 -13.20
N THR A 177 -17.84 7.15 -11.97
CA THR A 177 -17.20 6.61 -10.76
C THR A 177 -17.41 5.09 -10.68
N LEU A 178 -18.60 4.59 -11.00
CA LEU A 178 -18.88 3.15 -11.00
C LEU A 178 -17.99 2.38 -11.97
N GLN A 179 -17.72 2.94 -13.15
CA GLN A 179 -16.82 2.32 -14.12
C GLN A 179 -15.38 2.25 -13.61
N VAL A 180 -14.95 3.20 -12.78
CA VAL A 180 -13.63 3.17 -12.14
C VAL A 180 -13.58 2.18 -10.97
N LEU A 181 -14.62 2.13 -10.14
CA LEU A 181 -14.67 1.25 -8.95
C LEU A 181 -14.53 -0.23 -9.30
N LYS A 182 -15.07 -0.66 -10.44
CA LYS A 182 -14.92 -2.04 -10.97
C LYS A 182 -13.47 -2.45 -11.15
N HIS A 183 -12.56 -1.49 -11.34
CA HIS A 183 -11.15 -1.78 -11.56
C HIS A 183 -10.35 -1.86 -10.26
N PHE A 184 -10.91 -1.58 -9.09
CA PHE A 184 -10.12 -1.54 -7.85
C PHE A 184 -9.82 -2.95 -7.34
N GLY A 185 -8.54 -3.30 -7.28
CA GLY A 185 -8.06 -4.45 -6.51
C GLY A 185 -8.20 -4.27 -5.00
N PHE A 186 -7.95 -5.32 -4.22
CA PHE A 186 -8.19 -5.31 -2.77
C PHE A 186 -7.39 -4.22 -2.04
N SER A 187 -6.10 -4.05 -2.36
CA SER A 187 -5.28 -3.01 -1.74
C SER A 187 -5.74 -1.59 -2.10
N ALA A 188 -6.30 -1.38 -3.30
CA ALA A 188 -6.91 -0.11 -3.70
C ALA A 188 -8.15 0.20 -2.87
N ILE A 189 -9.00 -0.81 -2.61
CA ILE A 189 -10.17 -0.67 -1.74
C ILE A 189 -9.72 -0.36 -0.30
N ALA A 190 -8.70 -1.05 0.21
CA ALA A 190 -8.14 -0.79 1.54
C ALA A 190 -7.65 0.66 1.67
N ASN A 191 -6.96 1.14 0.65
CA ASN A 191 -6.49 2.52 0.54
C ASN A 191 -7.62 3.56 0.58
N VAL A 192 -8.78 3.28 -0.04
CA VAL A 192 -9.96 4.16 0.03
C VAL A 192 -10.55 4.16 1.44
N ILE A 193 -10.71 2.99 2.06
CA ILE A 193 -11.21 2.90 3.44
C ILE A 193 -10.28 3.67 4.38
N ALA A 194 -8.96 3.50 4.25
CA ALA A 194 -7.98 4.22 5.04
C ALA A 194 -8.08 5.74 4.86
N ALA A 195 -8.30 6.22 3.63
CA ALA A 195 -8.52 7.64 3.38
C ALA A 195 -9.75 8.18 4.13
N ILE A 196 -10.84 7.40 4.19
CA ILE A 196 -12.04 7.75 4.98
C ILE A 196 -11.71 7.79 6.48
N LYS A 197 -10.94 6.81 6.99
CA LYS A 197 -10.51 6.77 8.40
C LYS A 197 -9.66 7.99 8.76
N ILE A 198 -8.70 8.35 7.91
CA ILE A 198 -7.85 9.55 8.09
C ILE A 198 -8.71 10.81 8.10
N ALA A 199 -9.65 10.95 7.16
CA ALA A 199 -10.56 12.08 7.11
C ALA A 199 -11.33 12.27 8.42
N LYS A 200 -11.82 11.16 9.00
CA LYS A 200 -12.59 11.17 10.25
C LYS A 200 -11.72 11.51 11.46
N ILE A 201 -10.59 10.83 11.66
CA ILE A 201 -9.76 11.04 12.86
C ILE A 201 -9.12 12.42 12.90
N ARG A 202 -8.78 12.99 11.73
CA ARG A 202 -8.18 14.34 11.60
C ARG A 202 -9.21 15.45 11.47
N GLY A 203 -10.51 15.14 11.41
CA GLY A 203 -11.57 16.13 11.22
C GLY A 203 -11.42 16.94 9.92
N LEU A 204 -11.02 16.28 8.83
CA LEU A 204 -10.78 16.93 7.53
C LEU A 204 -12.09 17.46 6.94
N GLY A 205 -12.03 18.68 6.40
CA GLY A 205 -13.17 19.37 5.80
C GLY A 205 -13.11 19.46 4.28
N ALA A 206 -14.02 20.25 3.69
CA ALA A 206 -14.16 20.37 2.23
C ALA A 206 -12.92 20.95 1.50
N ASN A 207 -11.97 21.54 2.23
CA ASN A 207 -10.73 22.10 1.67
C ASN A 207 -9.51 21.18 1.89
N ASP A 208 -9.72 19.99 2.44
CA ASP A 208 -8.67 19.03 2.75
C ASP A 208 -8.72 17.89 1.73
N ALA A 209 -7.76 17.90 0.80
CA ALA A 209 -7.62 16.83 -0.18
C ALA A 209 -6.86 15.64 0.43
N LEU A 210 -7.34 14.44 0.13
CA LEU A 210 -6.64 13.18 0.36
C LEU A 210 -6.25 12.58 -0.99
N ILE A 211 -5.05 12.03 -1.07
CA ILE A 211 -4.61 11.26 -2.23
C ILE A 211 -4.27 9.84 -1.77
N THR A 212 -4.63 8.87 -2.62
CA THR A 212 -4.28 7.47 -2.42
C THR A 212 -3.95 6.82 -3.76
N ILE A 213 -3.50 5.56 -3.74
CA ILE A 213 -3.12 4.80 -4.92
C ILE A 213 -4.08 3.64 -5.14
N ALA A 214 -4.56 3.48 -6.37
CA ALA A 214 -5.16 2.24 -6.84
C ALA A 214 -4.06 1.37 -7.46
N THR A 215 -3.56 0.40 -6.67
CA THR A 215 -2.33 -0.34 -6.96
C THR A 215 -2.44 -1.22 -8.19
N ASP A 216 -3.52 -1.99 -8.28
CA ASP A 216 -3.77 -2.94 -9.35
C ASP A 216 -5.26 -3.13 -9.65
N GLY A 217 -5.51 -3.92 -10.71
CA GLY A 217 -6.81 -4.14 -11.30
C GLY A 217 -7.58 -5.30 -10.67
N ALA A 218 -8.90 -5.13 -10.48
CA ALA A 218 -9.79 -6.19 -10.01
C ALA A 218 -9.80 -7.47 -10.89
N ASP A 219 -9.33 -7.36 -12.14
CA ASP A 219 -9.20 -8.48 -13.08
C ASP A 219 -8.21 -9.56 -12.62
N LEU A 220 -7.35 -9.24 -11.65
CA LEU A 220 -6.44 -10.20 -11.02
C LEU A 220 -7.13 -11.11 -9.99
N TYR A 221 -8.33 -10.77 -9.51
CA TYR A 221 -8.98 -11.42 -8.37
C TYR A 221 -10.28 -12.21 -8.63
N PRO A 222 -10.59 -12.73 -9.84
CA PRO A 222 -11.85 -13.44 -10.07
C PRO A 222 -11.95 -14.77 -9.30
N SER A 223 -10.84 -15.37 -8.86
CA SER A 223 -10.85 -16.54 -7.98
C SER A 223 -11.27 -16.17 -6.56
N GLU A 224 -10.74 -15.08 -6.02
CA GLU A 224 -11.05 -14.63 -4.66
C GLU A 224 -12.49 -14.14 -4.59
N ARG A 225 -12.96 -13.35 -5.56
CA ARG A 225 -14.37 -12.93 -5.64
C ARG A 225 -15.34 -14.11 -5.59
N ARG A 226 -15.07 -15.18 -6.35
CA ARG A 226 -15.89 -16.41 -6.33
C ARG A 226 -15.88 -17.10 -4.97
N LYS A 227 -14.74 -17.13 -4.28
CA LYS A 227 -14.65 -17.67 -2.91
C LYS A 227 -15.46 -16.81 -1.94
N THR A 228 -15.39 -15.49 -2.04
CA THR A 228 -16.17 -14.57 -1.20
C THR A 228 -17.67 -14.76 -1.43
N LEU A 229 -18.12 -14.80 -2.69
CA LEU A 229 -19.50 -15.12 -3.05
C LEU A 229 -19.97 -16.44 -2.45
N ALA A 230 -19.17 -17.50 -2.55
CA ALA A 230 -19.52 -18.81 -2.01
C ALA A 230 -19.59 -18.81 -0.47
N LYS A 231 -18.59 -18.21 0.20
CA LYS A 231 -18.43 -18.26 1.66
C LYS A 231 -19.38 -17.31 2.41
N ARG A 232 -19.66 -16.13 1.83
CA ARG A 232 -20.37 -15.04 2.51
C ARG A 232 -21.80 -14.88 2.03
N PHE A 233 -22.06 -15.21 0.76
CA PHE A 233 -23.33 -14.90 0.09
C PHE A 233 -24.01 -16.13 -0.50
N ASN A 234 -23.59 -17.36 -0.18
CA ASN A 234 -24.15 -18.60 -0.72
C ASN A 234 -24.26 -18.62 -2.26
N ASN A 235 -23.30 -18.00 -2.96
CA ASN A 235 -23.26 -17.79 -4.41
C ASN A 235 -24.41 -16.94 -5.00
N SER A 236 -25.11 -16.16 -4.18
CA SER A 236 -26.18 -15.26 -4.61
C SER A 236 -25.99 -13.90 -3.94
N PHE A 237 -25.81 -12.84 -4.73
CA PHE A 237 -25.64 -11.49 -4.22
C PHE A 237 -26.75 -10.59 -4.75
N GLY A 238 -27.67 -10.19 -3.87
CA GLY A 238 -28.82 -9.38 -4.20
C GLY A 238 -28.77 -7.96 -3.64
N THR A 239 -29.85 -7.21 -3.86
CA THR A 239 -29.98 -5.82 -3.37
C THR A 239 -29.86 -5.69 -1.84
N THR A 240 -30.34 -6.68 -1.08
CA THR A 240 -30.20 -6.67 0.39
C THR A 240 -28.75 -6.84 0.81
N ASP A 241 -28.03 -7.81 0.23
CA ASP A 241 -26.60 -8.01 0.48
C ASP A 241 -25.79 -6.76 0.11
N ALA A 242 -26.11 -6.14 -1.04
CA ALA A 242 -25.50 -4.88 -1.45
C ALA A 242 -25.71 -3.75 -0.44
N ALA A 243 -26.90 -3.67 0.15
CA ALA A 243 -27.21 -2.68 1.18
C ALA A 243 -26.44 -2.93 2.49
N GLU A 244 -26.34 -4.19 2.91
CA GLU A 244 -25.60 -4.61 4.09
C GLU A 244 -24.10 -4.33 3.95
N VAL A 245 -23.48 -4.81 2.86
CA VAL A 245 -22.06 -4.58 2.54
C VAL A 245 -21.75 -3.08 2.47
N PHE A 246 -22.58 -2.28 1.79
CA PHE A 246 -22.38 -0.84 1.75
C PHE A 246 -22.48 -0.24 3.16
N ALA A 247 -23.51 -0.58 3.91
CA ALA A 247 -23.75 0.01 5.23
C ALA A 247 -22.58 -0.29 6.16
N GLU A 248 -22.11 -1.53 6.20
CA GLU A 248 -21.03 -2.00 7.07
C GLU A 248 -19.68 -1.38 6.69
N HIS A 249 -19.28 -1.49 5.42
CA HIS A 249 -17.89 -1.21 5.01
C HIS A 249 -17.66 0.19 4.43
N LEU A 250 -18.71 0.91 4.05
CA LEU A 250 -18.61 2.31 3.57
C LEU A 250 -19.46 3.29 4.41
N GLY A 251 -20.67 2.88 4.80
CA GLY A 251 -21.59 3.70 5.58
C GLY A 251 -21.15 3.93 7.02
N SER A 252 -20.50 2.94 7.63
CA SER A 252 -20.11 2.96 9.04
C SER A 252 -18.61 2.84 9.31
N VAL A 253 -17.74 3.22 8.37
CA VAL A 253 -16.27 3.20 8.57
C VAL A 253 -15.89 3.93 9.87
N SER A 254 -15.42 3.22 10.89
CA SER A 254 -14.99 3.81 12.17
C SER A 254 -13.51 4.21 12.14
N THR A 255 -13.03 4.85 13.20
CA THR A 255 -11.61 5.14 13.41
C THR A 255 -10.96 4.17 14.38
N ASP A 256 -11.52 2.97 14.53
CA ASP A 256 -10.91 1.90 15.35
C ASP A 256 -9.72 1.29 14.62
N ASN A 257 -8.87 0.53 15.33
CA ASN A 257 -7.72 -0.18 14.75
C ASN A 257 -6.84 0.74 13.88
N MET A 258 -6.46 1.88 14.45
CA MET A 258 -5.52 2.81 13.86
C MET A 258 -4.89 3.64 14.97
N ILE A 259 -3.71 4.20 14.71
CA ILE A 259 -3.06 5.15 15.63
C ILE A 259 -2.62 6.39 14.86
N ASP A 260 -2.80 7.54 15.50
CA ASP A 260 -2.14 8.80 15.15
C ASP A 260 -0.78 8.82 15.87
N CYS A 261 0.28 8.51 15.14
CA CYS A 261 1.56 8.17 15.72
C CYS A 261 2.23 9.35 16.42
N ASN A 262 2.56 9.17 17.69
CA ASN A 262 3.59 9.96 18.35
C ASN A 262 4.99 9.37 18.09
N GLU A 263 6.02 9.97 18.69
CA GLU A 263 7.40 9.52 18.54
C GLU A 263 7.64 8.11 19.10
N ARG A 264 7.01 7.76 20.23
CA ARG A 264 7.11 6.42 20.83
C ARG A 264 6.52 5.37 19.90
N ASP A 265 5.41 5.67 19.25
CA ASP A 265 4.78 4.74 18.30
C ASP A 265 5.69 4.46 17.12
N ARG A 266 6.25 5.52 16.49
CA ARG A 266 7.22 5.39 15.40
C ARG A 266 8.46 4.60 15.84
N ASN A 267 8.99 4.88 17.04
CA ASN A 267 10.14 4.14 17.57
C ASN A 267 9.83 2.66 17.80
N ARG A 268 8.64 2.32 18.31
CA ARG A 268 8.19 0.93 18.49
C ARG A 268 8.14 0.19 17.14
N VAL A 269 7.49 0.79 16.14
CA VAL A 269 7.39 0.21 14.79
C VAL A 269 8.78 0.10 14.15
N PHE A 270 9.62 1.12 14.27
CA PHE A 270 10.98 1.07 13.74
C PHE A 270 11.77 -0.09 14.36
N ASN A 271 11.71 -0.24 15.69
CA ASN A 271 12.40 -1.30 16.41
C ASN A 271 11.89 -2.70 16.05
N LEU A 272 10.62 -2.86 15.65
CA LEU A 272 10.12 -4.15 15.18
C LEU A 272 10.92 -4.66 13.96
N GLY A 273 11.37 -3.77 13.08
CA GLY A 273 12.21 -4.14 11.94
C GLY A 273 13.56 -4.75 12.33
N TYR A 274 14.03 -4.57 13.57
CA TYR A 274 15.32 -5.09 14.06
C TYR A 274 15.38 -6.61 13.96
N TYR A 275 14.31 -7.29 14.36
CA TYR A 275 14.24 -8.74 14.38
C TYR A 275 14.37 -9.34 12.98
N THR A 276 13.75 -8.72 11.97
CA THR A 276 13.90 -9.18 10.59
C THR A 276 15.27 -8.81 10.04
N TRP A 277 15.66 -7.54 10.11
CA TRP A 277 16.82 -7.09 9.35
C TRP A 277 18.15 -7.39 10.03
N VAL A 278 18.26 -7.17 11.34
CA VAL A 278 19.51 -7.39 12.06
C VAL A 278 19.64 -8.86 12.45
N GLU A 279 18.65 -9.42 13.15
CA GLU A 279 18.79 -10.79 13.67
C GLU A 279 18.65 -11.86 12.59
N GLN A 280 17.68 -11.74 11.68
CA GLN A 280 17.41 -12.78 10.68
C GLN A 280 18.19 -12.57 9.37
N GLN A 281 18.25 -11.34 8.85
CA GLN A 281 18.89 -11.05 7.56
C GLN A 281 20.36 -10.57 7.67
N GLY A 282 20.88 -10.35 8.88
CA GLY A 282 22.28 -9.99 9.10
C GLY A 282 22.67 -8.58 8.64
N THR A 283 21.71 -7.66 8.56
CA THR A 283 21.97 -6.24 8.30
C THR A 283 22.77 -5.66 9.46
N PRO A 284 23.90 -4.95 9.22
CA PRO A 284 24.64 -4.29 10.30
C PRO A 284 23.75 -3.34 11.08
N VAL A 285 23.85 -3.38 12.41
CA VAL A 285 22.98 -2.58 13.30
C VAL A 285 23.14 -1.09 13.06
N GLU A 286 24.33 -0.64 12.66
CA GLU A 286 24.62 0.76 12.35
C GLU A 286 23.88 1.22 11.09
N VAL A 287 23.78 0.35 10.08
CA VAL A 287 23.00 0.61 8.86
C VAL A 287 21.51 0.64 9.20
N PHE A 288 21.06 -0.30 10.04
CA PHE A 288 19.67 -0.34 10.48
C PHE A 288 19.29 0.94 11.23
N GLU A 289 20.07 1.36 12.23
CA GLU A 289 19.82 2.54 13.07
C GLU A 289 19.99 3.87 12.32
N ALA A 290 20.90 3.97 11.33
CA ALA A 290 21.08 5.20 10.55
C ALA A 290 19.77 5.68 9.91
N ARG A 291 18.87 4.76 9.53
CA ARG A 291 17.54 5.03 8.95
C ARG A 291 16.59 5.78 9.89
N ARG A 292 16.89 5.86 11.19
CA ARG A 292 16.09 6.64 12.15
C ARG A 292 16.18 8.14 11.83
N SER A 293 17.29 8.58 11.24
CA SER A 293 17.52 9.97 10.86
C SER A 293 16.94 10.32 9.50
N GLN A 294 16.22 11.44 9.40
CA GLN A 294 15.78 11.99 8.11
C GLN A 294 16.97 12.44 7.23
N ALA A 295 18.16 12.66 7.80
CA ALA A 295 19.36 12.91 7.00
C ALA A 295 19.73 11.70 6.14
N PHE A 296 19.62 10.48 6.66
CA PHE A 296 19.89 9.25 5.92
C PHE A 296 19.06 9.18 4.63
N TRP A 297 17.74 9.36 4.74
CA TRP A 297 16.82 9.30 3.60
C TRP A 297 17.06 10.42 2.58
N ARG A 298 17.42 11.62 3.05
CA ARG A 298 17.78 12.74 2.17
C ARG A 298 19.09 12.50 1.44
N ASP A 299 20.08 11.95 2.11
CA ASP A 299 21.40 11.67 1.53
C ASP A 299 21.34 10.60 0.43
N LEU A 300 20.44 9.63 0.54
CA LEU A 300 20.22 8.61 -0.51
C LEU A 300 19.85 9.24 -1.87
N ARG A 301 19.20 10.40 -1.88
CA ARG A 301 18.72 11.04 -3.12
C ARG A 301 19.85 11.49 -4.05
N ARG A 302 21.07 11.64 -3.53
CA ARG A 302 22.26 11.95 -4.36
C ARG A 302 22.57 10.87 -5.40
N PHE A 303 22.05 9.65 -5.20
CA PHE A 303 22.22 8.54 -6.14
C PHE A 303 21.25 8.60 -7.33
N VAL A 304 20.16 9.37 -7.26
CA VAL A 304 19.15 9.44 -8.33
C VAL A 304 19.76 9.87 -9.68
N PRO A 305 20.54 10.97 -9.78
CA PRO A 305 21.14 11.37 -11.06
C PRO A 305 22.14 10.33 -11.60
N ALA A 306 22.84 9.62 -10.73
CA ALA A 306 23.76 8.57 -11.13
C ALA A 306 23.02 7.37 -11.75
N TRP A 307 21.89 6.96 -11.15
CA TRP A 307 21.04 5.91 -11.73
C TRP A 307 20.40 6.32 -13.04
N ASP A 308 19.94 7.56 -13.18
CA ASP A 308 19.43 8.08 -14.47
C ASP A 308 20.52 7.97 -15.56
N SER A 309 21.75 8.37 -15.25
CA SER A 309 22.88 8.21 -16.19
C SER A 309 23.16 6.75 -16.55
N MET A 310 23.05 5.83 -15.59
CA MET A 310 23.24 4.39 -15.83
C MET A 310 22.12 3.80 -16.70
N ILE A 311 20.88 4.24 -16.50
CA ILE A 311 19.71 3.85 -17.32
C ILE A 311 19.89 4.35 -18.76
N ASP A 312 20.32 5.60 -18.93
CA ASP A 312 20.62 6.16 -20.25
C ASP A 312 21.73 5.39 -20.97
N ASP A 313 22.81 5.03 -20.26
CA ASP A 313 23.88 4.19 -20.80
C ASP A 313 23.38 2.80 -21.21
N PHE A 314 22.56 2.16 -20.36
CA PHE A 314 21.95 0.87 -20.67
C PHE A 314 21.09 0.97 -21.92
N ASN A 315 20.18 1.95 -21.97
CA ASN A 315 19.29 2.19 -23.11
C ASN A 315 20.07 2.42 -24.41
N ARG A 316 21.16 3.20 -24.37
CA ARG A 316 22.05 3.37 -25.53
C ARG A 316 22.69 2.07 -26.00
N ARG A 317 23.09 1.19 -25.08
CA ARG A 317 23.73 -0.10 -25.42
C ARG A 317 22.76 -1.11 -26.02
N VAL A 318 21.50 -1.12 -25.59
CA VAL A 318 20.48 -2.08 -26.07
C VAL A 318 19.70 -1.58 -27.28
N ALA A 319 19.71 -0.28 -27.56
CA ALA A 319 19.11 0.32 -28.76
C ALA A 319 20.00 0.19 -30.01
N GLY A 320 21.21 -0.37 -29.87
CA GLY A 320 22.18 -0.63 -30.94
C GLY A 320 22.01 -1.99 -31.60
#